data_AF-A0A832SJR1-F1
#
_entry.id   AF-A0A832SJR1-F1
#
_cell.length_a   1.000
_cell.length_b   1.000
_cell.length_c   1.000
_cell.angle_alpha   90.00
_cell.angle_beta   90.00
_cell.angle_gamma   90.00
#
_symmetry.space_group_name_H-M   'P 1'
#
loop_
_entity.id
_entity.type
_entity.pdbx_description
1 polymer ?
#
loop_
_entity_poly.entity_id
_entity_poly.type
_entity_poly.pdbx_seq_one_letter_code
_entity_poly.pdbx_strand_id
1 'polypeptide(L)' 'MNLTKRQAEVGGFLVFLFFYLVFFNLVFHFKGPGYPIYAPGTLIFAFLGYWLGGYLYDKYLGRKPG' A
#
# COMPACT_ATOMS: atom_id res chain seq x y z
N MET A 1 -6.51 17.25 -10.77
CA MET A 1 -5.90 15.99 -10.31
C MET A 1 -6.10 14.96 -11.41
N ASN A 2 -5.02 14.43 -12.00
CA ASN A 2 -5.12 13.55 -13.17
C ASN A 2 -5.72 12.19 -12.78
N LEU A 3 -6.73 11.70 -13.50
CA LEU A 3 -7.47 10.48 -13.13
C LEU A 3 -6.54 9.27 -12.98
N THR A 4 -5.54 9.18 -13.87
CA THR A 4 -4.52 8.13 -13.92
C THR A 4 -3.60 8.15 -12.69
N LYS A 5 -3.30 9.34 -12.13
CA LYS A 5 -2.50 9.47 -10.91
C LYS A 5 -3.24 8.89 -9.71
N ARG A 6 -4.53 9.23 -9.59
CA ARG A 6 -5.39 8.72 -8.51
C ARG A 6 -5.55 7.19 -8.60
N GLN A 7 -5.61 6.63 -9.80
CA GLN A 7 -5.62 5.18 -10.00
C GLN A 7 -4.29 4.53 -9.54
N ALA A 8 -3.15 5.16 -9.80
CA ALA A 8 -1.85 4.65 -9.36
C ALA A 8 -1.66 4.74 -7.84
N GLU A 9 -2.15 5.81 -7.20
CA GLU A 9 -2.15 5.94 -5.74
C GLU A 9 -3.05 4.87 -5.07
N VAL A 10 -4.26 4.66 -5.60
CA VAL A 10 -5.16 3.59 -5.11
C VAL A 10 -4.57 2.21 -5.40
N GLY A 11 -3.92 2.02 -6.55
CA GLY A 11 -3.21 0.79 -6.88
C GLY A 11 -2.08 0.49 -5.89
N GLY A 12 -1.25 1.49 -5.58
CA GLY A 12 -0.18 1.38 -4.59
C GLY A 12 -0.70 1.05 -3.19
N PHE A 13 -1.81 1.68 -2.78
CA PHE A 13 -2.50 1.37 -1.53
C PHE A 13 -2.95 -0.10 -1.49
N LEU A 14 -3.62 -0.60 -2.54
CA LEU A 14 -4.14 -1.97 -2.56
C LEU A 14 -3.02 -3.01 -2.53
N VAL A 15 -1.93 -2.77 -3.26
CA VAL A 15 -0.75 -3.64 -3.27
C VAL A 15 -0.11 -3.73 -1.89
N PHE A 16 0.11 -2.59 -1.23
CA PHE A 16 0.68 -2.56 0.11
C PHE A 16 -0.25 -3.17 1.16
N LEU A 17 -1.56 -2.96 1.04
CA LEU A 17 -2.55 -3.59 1.90
C LEU A 17 -2.52 -5.12 1.75
N PHE A 18 -2.42 -5.63 0.52
CA PHE A 18 -2.29 -7.06 0.27
C PHE A 18 -1.01 -7.63 0.89
N PHE A 19 0.14 -6.99 0.67
CA PHE A 19 1.41 -7.42 1.27
C PHE A 19 1.38 -7.37 2.80
N TYR A 20 0.77 -6.33 3.39
CA TYR A 20 0.58 -6.22 4.83
C TYR A 20 -0.23 -7.42 5.35
N LEU A 21 -1.39 -7.71 4.76
CA LEU A 21 -2.24 -8.82 5.16
C LEU A 21 -1.52 -10.16 5.03
N VAL A 22 -0.84 -10.41 3.91
CA VAL A 22 -0.10 -11.66 3.69
C VAL A 22 1.06 -11.80 4.68
N PHE A 23 1.86 -10.76 4.87
CA PHE A 23 3.00 -10.79 5.79
C PHE A 23 2.56 -11.04 7.21
N PHE A 24 1.55 -10.30 7.70
CA PHE A 24 1.05 -10.48 9.05
C PHE A 24 0.31 -11.82 9.22
N ASN A 25 -0.45 -12.28 8.23
CA ASN A 25 -1.08 -13.60 8.28
C ASN A 25 -0.01 -14.71 8.38
N LEU A 26 1.05 -14.64 7.60
CA LEU A 26 2.20 -15.57 7.71
C LEU A 26 2.90 -15.46 9.08
N VAL A 27 3.19 -14.25 9.56
CA VAL A 27 3.88 -14.03 10.84
C VAL A 27 3.03 -14.50 12.03
N PHE A 28 1.71 -14.29 12.00
CA PHE A 28 0.80 -14.73 13.07
C PHE A 28 0.41 -16.20 12.98
N HIS A 29 0.48 -16.81 11.80
CA HIS A 29 0.34 -18.26 11.68
C HIS A 29 1.32 -19.00 12.59
N PHE A 30 2.52 -18.46 12.80
CA PHE A 30 3.51 -19.01 13.72
C PHE A 30 3.30 -18.62 15.21
N LYS A 31 2.41 -17.70 15.54
CA LYS A 31 2.31 -17.08 16.88
C LYS A 31 1.06 -17.47 17.70
N GLY A 32 0.21 -18.35 17.18
CA GLY A 32 -0.99 -18.84 17.88
C GLY A 32 -2.12 -17.80 17.96
N PRO A 33 -3.35 -18.20 18.37
CA PRO A 33 -4.61 -17.47 18.13
C PRO A 33 -4.82 -16.19 18.97
N GLY A 34 -3.75 -15.58 19.49
CA GLY A 34 -3.83 -14.70 20.66
C GLY A 34 -4.26 -13.25 20.45
N TYR A 35 -3.92 -12.58 19.34
CA TYR A 35 -4.15 -11.12 19.27
C TYR A 35 -4.40 -10.59 17.85
N PRO A 36 -5.51 -9.86 17.60
CA PRO A 36 -5.73 -9.19 16.33
C PRO A 36 -4.83 -7.96 16.24
N ILE A 37 -3.71 -8.05 15.52
CA ILE A 37 -2.76 -6.94 15.32
C ILE A 37 -3.27 -5.97 14.23
N TYR A 38 -4.58 -5.71 14.24
CA TYR A 38 -5.28 -5.07 13.13
C TYR A 38 -5.40 -3.54 13.23
N ALA A 39 -5.00 -2.88 14.32
CA ALA A 39 -5.48 -1.51 14.56
C ALA A 39 -4.57 -0.35 14.07
N PRO A 40 -3.23 -0.28 14.31
CA PRO A 40 -2.46 0.93 13.95
C PRO A 40 -1.53 0.76 12.73
N GLY A 41 -0.93 -0.41 12.55
CA GLY A 41 0.09 -0.64 11.53
C GLY A 41 -0.46 -0.63 10.10
N THR A 42 -1.67 -1.19 9.92
CA THR A 42 -2.36 -1.29 8.62
C THR A 42 -2.54 0.07 7.97
N LEU A 43 -2.93 1.08 8.75
CA LEU A 43 -3.17 2.44 8.26
C LEU A 43 -1.87 3.12 7.82
N ILE A 44 -0.79 2.98 8.58
CA ILE A 44 0.51 3.56 8.24
C ILE A 44 1.07 2.91 6.97
N PHE A 45 1.00 1.58 6.86
CA PHE A 45 1.44 0.84 5.67
C PHE A 45 0.64 1.20 4.43
N ALA A 46 -0.68 1.30 4.58
CA ALA A 46 -1.58 1.74 3.54
C ALA A 46 -1.26 3.17 3.05
N PHE A 47 -0.99 4.09 3.98
CA PHE A 47 -0.61 5.48 3.65
C PHE A 47 0.73 5.55 2.92
N LEU A 48 1.71 4.73 3.33
CA LEU A 48 2.99 4.60 2.64
C LEU A 48 2.81 4.05 1.23
N GLY A 49 1.95 3.03 1.04
CA GLY A 49 1.63 2.50 -0.28
C GLY A 49 0.95 3.50 -1.21
N TYR A 50 0.02 4.29 -0.66
CA TYR A 50 -0.64 5.38 -1.39
C TYR A 50 0.37 6.44 -1.85
N TRP A 51 1.22 6.90 -0.93
CA TRP A 51 2.26 7.90 -1.23
C TRP A 51 3.29 7.37 -2.23
N LEU A 52 3.74 6.13 -2.07
CA LEU A 52 4.69 5.50 -2.98
C LEU A 52 4.07 5.29 -4.38
N GLY A 53 2.81 4.87 -4.47
CA GLY A 53 2.10 4.74 -5.75
C GLY A 53 2.02 6.06 -6.51
N GLY A 54 1.73 7.17 -5.80
CA GLY A 54 1.75 8.51 -6.36
C GLY A 54 3.16 8.96 -6.79
N TYR A 55 4.18 8.70 -5.97
CA TYR A 55 5.58 9.01 -6.29
C TYR A 55 6.08 8.26 -7.52
N LEU A 56 5.80 6.96 -7.61
CA LEU A 56 6.15 6.12 -8.76
C LEU A 56 5.43 6.61 -10.02
N TYR A 57 4.14 6.97 -9.90
CA TYR A 57 3.42 7.56 -11.02
C TYR A 57 4.09 8.84 -11.50
N ASP A 58 4.38 9.81 -10.62
CA ASP A 58 5.02 11.07 -11.02
C ASP A 58 6.41 10.83 -11.65
N LYS A 59 7.19 9.90 -11.08
CA LYS A 59 8.55 9.61 -11.52
C LYS A 59 8.63 8.90 -12.86
N TYR A 60 7.73 7.96 -13.13
CA TYR A 60 7.81 7.08 -14.31
C TYR A 60 6.75 7.38 -15.39
N LEU A 61 5.60 7.93 -15.02
CA LEU A 61 4.46 8.17 -15.92
C LEU A 61 4.03 9.65 -15.98
N GLY A 62 4.36 10.45 -14.96
CA GLY A 62 4.03 11.86 -14.83
C GLY A 62 4.89 12.79 -15.69
N ARG A 63 6.05 12.31 -16.18
CA ARG A 63 6.72 12.92 -17.32
C ARG A 63 6.02 12.47 -18.61
N LYS A 64 5.04 13.25 -19.06
CA LYS A 64 4.98 13.52 -20.50
C LYS A 64 6.08 14.53 -20.83
N PRO A 65 7.10 14.17 -21.62
CA PRO A 65 7.89 15.17 -22.34
C PRO A 65 7.05 15.75 -23.48
N GLY A 66 7.02 17.07 -23.61
CA GLY A 66 6.55 17.79 -24.81
C GLY A 66 5.05 17.88 -24.98
#